data_AF-A0AAU0RPE1-F1
#
_entry.id   AF-A0AAU0RPE1-F1
#
_cell.length_a   1.000
_cell.length_b   1.000
_cell.length_c   1.000
_cell.angle_alpha   90.00
_cell.angle_beta   90.00
_cell.angle_gamma   90.00
#
_symmetry.space_group_name_H-M   'P 1'
#
loop_
_entity.id
_entity.type
_entity.pdbx_description
1 polymer ?
#
loop_
_entity_poly.entity_id
_entity_poly.type
_entity_poly.pdbx_seq_one_letter_code
_entity_poly.pdbx_strand_id
1 'polypeptide(L)'
;MNEHTLSMRLERVAANVPAGARLADIGSDHGYLPVALMRRGAISTAVAGEVALTPFRSAERTVRESDLEQRITVRLASGLEAIEPEDGITAISMCGMGGETIRDILDSGKARLSGQERLILQPNGGEQPLRQWLMDNGYQILCEEVLRENRFDYEIIVAERAGPVMYTAEELYFGPLQMQTRSPAFLLKWQRILRQKQKTLIHFAKARQALSEDKVQDVAQQARWITELLAC
;
A
#
# COMPACT_ATOMS: atom_id res chain seq x y z
N MET A 1 -6.35 10.95 15.19
CA MET A 1 -6.10 9.55 15.59
C MET A 1 -5.32 9.60 16.88
N ASN A 2 -5.64 8.75 17.85
CA ASN A 2 -4.82 8.57 19.05
C ASN A 2 -4.33 7.12 19.04
N GLU A 3 -3.23 6.84 19.73
CA GLU A 3 -2.62 5.50 19.92
C GLU A 3 -3.58 4.40 20.44
N HIS A 4 -4.79 4.75 20.86
CA HIS A 4 -5.83 3.83 21.33
C HIS A 4 -6.89 3.49 20.27
N THR A 5 -6.97 4.21 19.15
CA THR A 5 -7.98 3.98 18.12
C THR A 5 -7.39 4.26 16.74
N LEU A 6 -7.04 3.19 16.04
CA LEU A 6 -6.60 3.26 14.65
C LEU A 6 -7.79 3.68 13.77
N SER A 7 -7.50 4.36 12.66
CA SER A 7 -8.50 4.55 11.61
C SER A 7 -8.96 3.19 11.06
N MET A 8 -10.14 3.13 10.45
CA MET A 8 -10.62 1.88 9.84
C MET A 8 -9.61 1.36 8.82
N ARG A 9 -8.98 2.25 8.07
CA ARG A 9 -7.87 1.92 7.15
C ARG A 9 -6.72 1.19 7.85
N LEU A 10 -6.20 1.76 8.95
CA LEU A 10 -5.08 1.16 9.69
C LEU A 10 -5.49 -0.12 10.44
N GLU A 11 -6.75 -0.24 10.88
CA GLU A 11 -7.27 -1.51 11.44
C GLU A 11 -7.23 -2.64 10.42
N ARG A 12 -7.60 -2.36 9.17
CA ARG A 12 -7.57 -3.37 8.10
C ARG A 12 -6.13 -3.73 7.71
N VAL A 13 -5.21 -2.77 7.74
CA VAL A 13 -3.76 -3.06 7.62
C VAL A 13 -3.31 -3.96 8.77
N ALA A 14 -3.63 -3.59 10.01
CA ALA A 14 -3.27 -4.34 11.23
C ALA A 14 -3.79 -5.78 11.19
N ALA A 15 -5.00 -6.01 10.67
CA ALA A 15 -5.60 -7.34 10.54
C ALA A 15 -4.84 -8.29 9.61
N ASN A 16 -4.01 -7.77 8.70
CA ASN A 16 -3.21 -8.57 7.77
C ASN A 16 -1.79 -8.87 8.29
N VAL A 17 -1.41 -8.30 9.45
CA VAL A 17 -0.13 -8.58 10.10
C VAL A 17 -0.19 -9.97 10.77
N PRO A 18 0.75 -10.89 10.46
CA PRO A 18 0.76 -12.21 11.08
C PRO A 18 0.94 -12.12 12.61
N ALA A 19 0.26 -12.99 13.35
CA ALA A 19 0.39 -13.05 14.79
C ALA A 19 1.84 -13.38 15.20
N GLY A 20 2.39 -12.61 16.15
CA GLY A 20 3.77 -12.74 16.62
C GLY A 20 4.82 -12.17 15.67
N ALA A 21 4.42 -11.51 14.57
CA ALA A 21 5.35 -10.97 13.59
C ALA A 21 6.35 -9.97 14.20
N ARG A 22 7.51 -9.87 13.57
CA ARG A 22 8.49 -8.80 13.79
C ARG A 22 8.25 -7.77 12.69
N LEU A 23 7.66 -6.63 13.06
CA LEU A 23 7.11 -5.66 12.12
C LEU A 23 8.13 -4.57 11.78
N ALA A 24 8.30 -4.22 10.50
CA ALA A 24 8.87 -2.93 10.11
C ALA A 24 7.76 -2.04 9.54
N ASP A 25 7.49 -0.90 10.18
CA ASP A 25 6.52 0.08 9.69
C ASP A 25 7.26 1.28 9.10
N ILE A 26 7.21 1.42 7.77
CA ILE A 26 7.98 2.41 7.02
C ILE A 26 7.08 3.60 6.70
N GLY A 27 7.44 4.77 7.24
CA GLY A 27 6.61 5.97 7.22
C GLY A 27 5.46 5.86 8.22
N SER A 28 5.78 5.53 9.48
CA SER A 28 4.88 5.02 10.52
C SER A 28 3.79 5.98 11.03
N ASP A 29 3.63 7.18 10.43
CA ASP A 29 2.64 8.20 10.78
C ASP A 29 2.47 8.34 12.31
N HIS A 30 3.53 8.80 12.96
CA HIS A 30 3.66 8.97 14.41
C HIS A 30 3.79 7.68 15.24
N GLY A 31 4.03 6.51 14.63
CA GLY A 31 4.27 5.28 15.39
C GLY A 31 2.99 4.60 15.89
N TYR A 32 1.81 5.03 15.43
CA TYR A 32 0.54 4.54 15.99
C TYR A 32 0.26 3.07 15.66
N LEU A 33 0.56 2.63 14.44
CA LEU A 33 0.35 1.25 14.02
C LEU A 33 1.18 0.25 14.85
N PRO A 34 2.53 0.40 14.98
CA PRO A 34 3.33 -0.52 15.75
C PRO A 34 2.97 -0.49 17.25
N VAL A 35 2.69 0.69 17.82
CA VAL A 35 2.26 0.81 19.23
C VAL A 35 0.93 0.09 19.47
N ALA A 36 -0.06 0.28 18.60
CA ALA A 36 -1.36 -0.38 18.73
C ALA A 36 -1.25 -1.91 18.62
N LEU A 37 -0.48 -2.42 17.64
CA LEU A 37 -0.25 -3.85 17.46
C LEU A 37 0.51 -4.47 18.65
N MET A 38 1.51 -3.75 19.17
CA MET A 38 2.28 -4.19 20.34
C MET A 38 1.42 -4.26 21.60
N ARG A 39 0.58 -3.24 21.85
CA ARG A 39 -0.38 -3.23 22.98
C ARG A 39 -1.39 -4.37 22.90
N ARG A 40 -1.78 -4.79 21.70
CA ARG A 40 -2.67 -5.93 21.46
C ARG A 40 -1.98 -7.29 21.58
N GLY A 41 -0.65 -7.32 21.72
CA GLY A 41 0.13 -8.56 21.69
C GLY A 41 0.12 -9.23 20.30
N ALA A 42 -0.18 -8.47 19.25
CA ALA A 42 -0.26 -9.01 17.88
C ALA A 42 1.13 -9.20 17.25
N ILE A 43 2.13 -8.45 17.72
CA ILE A 43 3.51 -8.49 17.23
C ILE A 43 4.49 -8.69 18.38
N SER A 44 5.68 -9.20 18.09
CA SER A 44 6.73 -9.48 19.09
C SER A 44 7.71 -8.32 19.26
N THR A 45 8.12 -7.70 18.16
CA THR A 45 8.96 -6.49 18.11
C THR A 45 8.55 -5.62 16.92
N ALA A 46 8.92 -4.34 16.93
CA ALA A 46 8.74 -3.48 15.78
C ALA A 46 9.92 -2.54 15.52
N VAL A 47 10.11 -2.18 14.25
CA VAL A 47 10.96 -1.07 13.82
C VAL A 47 10.06 -0.05 13.14
N ALA A 48 10.06 1.20 13.60
CA ALA A 48 9.38 2.31 12.95
C ALA A 48 10.40 3.17 12.19
N GLY A 49 10.33 3.15 10.86
CA GLY A 49 11.21 3.93 9.99
C GLY A 49 10.60 5.27 9.62
N GLU A 50 11.32 6.36 9.87
CA GLU A 50 10.88 7.71 9.51
C GLU A 50 11.98 8.44 8.73
N VAL A 51 11.62 9.13 7.65
CA VAL A 51 12.61 9.84 6.80
C VAL A 51 12.91 11.26 7.30
N ALA A 52 11.98 11.85 8.05
CA ALA A 52 12.07 13.24 8.49
C ALA A 52 12.13 13.34 10.03
N LEU A 53 12.88 14.32 10.51
CA LEU A 53 13.15 14.49 11.94
C LEU A 53 11.88 14.76 12.77
N THR A 54 10.90 15.47 12.20
CA THR A 54 9.65 15.77 12.90
C THR A 54 8.80 14.51 13.13
N PRO A 55 8.43 13.73 12.09
CA PRO A 55 7.80 12.42 12.28
C PRO A 55 8.58 11.47 13.18
N PHE A 56 9.91 11.39 13.01
CA PHE A 56 10.81 10.59 13.84
C PHE A 56 10.64 10.92 15.34
N ARG A 57 10.74 12.21 15.71
CA ARG A 57 10.58 12.64 17.10
C ARG A 57 9.17 12.40 17.64
N SER A 58 8.15 12.50 16.78
CA SER A 58 6.78 12.16 17.16
C SER A 58 6.64 10.66 17.45
N ALA A 59 7.14 9.80 16.58
CA ALA A 59 7.12 8.35 16.77
C ALA A 59 7.91 7.93 18.02
N GLU A 60 9.11 8.49 18.23
CA GLU A 60 9.88 8.26 19.47
C GLU A 60 9.08 8.66 20.71
N ARG A 61 8.43 9.83 20.68
CA ARG A 61 7.61 10.29 21.81
C ARG A 61 6.47 9.31 22.08
N THR A 62 5.72 8.90 21.05
CA THR A 62 4.59 7.97 21.21
C THR A 62 5.04 6.61 21.75
N VAL A 63 6.18 6.09 21.27
CA VAL A 63 6.76 4.84 21.78
C VAL A 63 7.17 4.96 23.25
N ARG A 64 7.78 6.09 23.63
CA ARG A 64 8.19 6.39 25.01
C ARG A 64 7.00 6.57 25.95
N GLU A 65 6.02 7.38 25.57
CA GLU A 65 4.79 7.61 26.34
C GLU A 65 3.96 6.33 26.49
N SER A 66 4.20 5.33 25.62
CA SER A 66 3.60 4.01 25.69
C SER A 66 4.40 2.97 26.48
N ASP A 67 5.58 3.32 27.02
CA ASP A 67 6.51 2.40 27.70
C ASP A 67 6.94 1.20 26.81
N LEU A 68 7.11 1.43 25.50
CA LEU A 68 7.42 0.39 24.51
C LEU A 68 8.83 0.48 23.91
N GLU A 69 9.69 1.36 24.42
CA GLU A 69 11.06 1.59 23.90
C GLU A 69 11.93 0.31 23.85
N GLN A 70 11.64 -0.67 24.70
CA GLN A 70 12.36 -1.96 24.72
C GLN A 70 11.90 -2.93 23.61
N ARG A 71 10.76 -2.67 22.96
CA ARG A 71 10.16 -3.56 21.96
C ARG A 71 9.92 -2.90 20.62
N ILE A 72 9.90 -1.57 20.57
CA ILE A 72 9.75 -0.77 19.35
C ILE A 72 10.97 0.14 19.22
N THR A 73 11.73 -0.05 18.16
CA THR A 73 12.87 0.79 17.82
C THR A 73 12.46 1.79 16.75
N VAL A 74 12.65 3.08 16.99
CA VAL A 74 12.39 4.12 16.00
C VAL A 74 13.71 4.51 15.34
N ARG A 75 13.76 4.52 14.00
CA ARG A 75 14.97 4.85 13.23
C ARG A 75 14.70 5.97 12.24
N LEU A 76 15.60 6.95 12.20
CA LEU A 76 15.61 8.00 11.19
C LEU A 76 16.35 7.47 9.95
N ALA A 77 15.62 7.03 8.94
CA ALA A 77 16.18 6.39 7.75
C ALA A 77 15.27 6.53 6.53
N SER A 78 15.83 6.41 5.32
CA SER A 78 15.07 6.47 4.09
C SER A 78 14.51 5.09 3.73
N GLY A 79 13.19 4.94 3.81
CA GLY A 79 12.53 3.71 3.36
C GLY A 79 13.03 2.46 4.11
N LEU A 80 13.42 1.43 3.36
CA LEU A 80 13.89 0.16 3.92
C LEU A 80 15.29 0.22 4.56
N GLU A 81 16.02 1.32 4.46
CA GLU A 81 17.27 1.51 5.21
C GLU A 81 17.06 1.46 6.73
N ALA A 82 15.82 1.65 7.18
CA ALA A 82 15.43 1.44 8.56
C ALA A 82 15.60 -0.01 9.02
N ILE A 83 15.75 -0.99 8.12
CA ILE A 83 15.81 -2.43 8.46
C ILE A 83 17.25 -2.94 8.46
N GLU A 84 17.63 -3.61 9.53
CA GLU A 84 18.90 -4.29 9.73
C GLU A 84 18.67 -5.82 9.76
N PRO A 85 19.63 -6.63 9.26
CA PRO A 85 19.49 -8.10 9.27
C PRO A 85 19.17 -8.68 10.65
N GLU A 86 19.74 -8.10 11.71
CA GLU A 86 19.56 -8.52 13.10
C GLU A 86 18.14 -8.28 13.61
N ASP A 87 17.37 -7.40 12.96
CA ASP A 87 15.97 -7.18 13.31
C ASP A 87 15.11 -8.39 12.98
N GLY A 88 15.52 -9.27 12.04
CA GLY A 88 14.75 -10.46 11.66
C GLY A 88 13.31 -10.16 11.30
N ILE A 89 13.07 -9.09 10.53
CA ILE A 89 11.73 -8.63 10.15
C ILE A 89 10.98 -9.71 9.36
N THR A 90 9.73 -9.98 9.75
CA THR A 90 8.84 -10.96 9.10
C THR A 90 7.61 -10.32 8.47
N ALA A 91 7.35 -9.04 8.74
CA ALA A 91 6.27 -8.29 8.11
C ALA A 91 6.70 -6.83 7.92
N ILE A 92 6.37 -6.25 6.77
CA ILE A 92 6.65 -4.86 6.44
C ILE A 92 5.34 -4.15 6.10
N SER A 93 5.03 -3.05 6.78
CA SER A 93 3.93 -2.15 6.44
C SER A 93 4.42 -0.85 5.81
N MET A 94 3.72 -0.42 4.76
CA MET A 94 3.96 0.84 4.05
C MET A 94 2.60 1.46 3.74
N CYS A 95 2.20 2.47 4.51
CA CYS A 95 0.85 3.02 4.45
C CYS A 95 0.83 4.51 4.12
N GLY A 96 -0.19 4.96 3.40
CA GLY A 96 -0.43 6.38 3.17
C GLY A 96 0.49 7.03 2.11
N MET A 97 1.28 6.23 1.39
CA MET A 97 2.20 6.69 0.35
C MET A 97 1.62 6.49 -1.05
N GLY A 98 2.13 7.22 -2.05
CA GLY A 98 1.82 6.92 -3.45
C GLY A 98 2.43 5.57 -3.85
N GLY A 99 1.74 4.79 -4.68
CA GLY A 99 2.19 3.46 -5.10
C GLY A 99 3.53 3.48 -5.83
N GLU A 100 3.81 4.53 -6.60
CA GLU A 100 5.14 4.76 -7.18
C GLU A 100 6.22 4.99 -6.11
N THR A 101 5.92 5.74 -5.05
CA THR A 101 6.83 5.93 -3.91
C THR A 101 7.09 4.62 -3.18
N ILE A 102 6.03 3.82 -2.94
CA ILE A 102 6.16 2.49 -2.32
C ILE A 102 7.05 1.60 -3.20
N ARG A 103 6.80 1.57 -4.51
CA ARG A 103 7.63 0.86 -5.49
C ARG A 103 9.09 1.29 -5.37
N ASP A 104 9.38 2.59 -5.38
CA ASP A 104 10.75 3.10 -5.38
C ASP A 104 11.48 2.79 -4.07
N ILE A 105 10.77 2.82 -2.93
CA ILE A 105 11.29 2.38 -1.64
C ILE A 105 11.62 0.88 -1.66
N LEU A 106 10.71 0.06 -2.18
CA LEU A 106 10.93 -1.37 -2.31
C LEU A 106 12.09 -1.68 -3.26
N ASP A 107 12.19 -0.96 -4.37
CA ASP A 107 13.20 -1.17 -5.40
C ASP A 107 14.61 -0.79 -4.94
N SER A 108 14.75 0.41 -4.35
CA SER A 108 16.02 0.87 -3.78
C SER A 108 16.46 0.04 -2.57
N GLY A 109 15.50 -0.47 -1.80
CA GLY A 109 15.72 -1.24 -0.59
C GLY A 109 15.74 -2.75 -0.76
N LYS A 110 15.76 -3.29 -2.00
CA LYS A 110 15.72 -4.74 -2.27
C LYS A 110 16.71 -5.56 -1.45
N ALA A 111 17.90 -5.03 -1.19
CA ALA A 111 18.93 -5.71 -0.41
C ALA A 111 18.55 -5.92 1.08
N ARG A 112 17.54 -5.19 1.57
CA ARG A 112 17.01 -5.30 2.93
C ARG A 112 15.82 -6.26 3.03
N LEU A 113 15.31 -6.74 1.90
CA LEU A 113 14.23 -7.72 1.83
C LEU A 113 14.82 -9.13 1.90
N SER A 114 14.36 -9.92 2.86
CA SER A 114 14.77 -11.33 2.99
C SER A 114 14.02 -12.24 2.02
N GLY A 115 12.89 -11.77 1.49
CA GLY A 115 11.96 -12.55 0.69
C GLY A 115 11.09 -13.50 1.52
N GLN A 116 11.20 -13.49 2.86
CA GLN A 116 10.33 -14.27 3.76
C GLN A 116 9.29 -13.38 4.44
N GLU A 117 9.45 -12.06 4.34
CA GLU A 117 8.52 -11.11 4.90
C GLU A 117 7.22 -11.01 4.11
N ARG A 118 6.12 -10.79 4.84
CA ARG A 118 4.86 -10.33 4.26
C ARG A 118 4.90 -8.82 4.06
N LEU A 119 4.58 -8.37 2.86
CA LEU A 119 4.38 -6.95 2.55
C LEU A 119 2.90 -6.60 2.72
N ILE A 120 2.60 -5.61 3.57
CA ILE A 120 1.27 -5.04 3.76
C ILE A 120 1.30 -3.59 3.29
N LEU A 121 0.82 -3.37 2.07
CA LEU A 121 0.98 -2.12 1.35
C LEU A 121 -0.37 -1.41 1.24
N GLN A 122 -0.39 -0.13 1.56
CA GLN A 122 -1.57 0.70 1.39
C GLN A 122 -1.20 1.93 0.54
N PRO A 123 -1.24 1.80 -0.80
CA PRO A 123 -1.03 2.91 -1.72
C PRO A 123 -2.25 3.86 -1.75
N ASN A 124 -1.99 5.16 -1.87
CA ASN A 124 -2.99 6.21 -2.07
C ASN A 124 -3.26 6.54 -3.56
N GLY A 125 -2.96 5.59 -4.45
CA GLY A 125 -2.97 5.71 -5.90
C GLY A 125 -1.70 5.12 -6.51
N GLY A 126 -1.65 4.89 -7.83
CA GLY A 126 -0.49 4.27 -8.47
C GLY A 126 -0.37 2.78 -8.12
N GLU A 127 -1.50 2.10 -7.97
CA GLU A 127 -1.56 0.69 -7.58
C GLU A 127 -1.04 -0.22 -8.69
N GLN A 128 -1.28 0.13 -9.96
CA GLN A 128 -0.78 -0.61 -11.12
C GLN A 128 0.74 -0.76 -11.17
N PRO A 129 1.56 0.32 -11.13
CA PRO A 129 3.02 0.18 -11.12
C PRO A 129 3.54 -0.54 -9.87
N LEU A 130 2.82 -0.47 -8.74
CA LEU A 130 3.16 -1.25 -7.56
C LEU A 130 2.92 -2.75 -7.77
N ARG A 131 1.76 -3.15 -8.31
CA ARG A 131 1.48 -4.56 -8.65
C ARG A 131 2.46 -5.11 -9.68
N GLN A 132 2.83 -4.29 -10.67
CA GLN A 132 3.84 -4.65 -11.66
C GLN A 132 5.17 -4.97 -10.98
N TRP A 133 5.63 -4.11 -10.06
CA TRP A 133 6.86 -4.37 -9.32
C TRP A 133 6.76 -5.64 -8.47
N LEU A 134 5.63 -5.89 -7.79
CA LEU A 134 5.44 -7.11 -7.03
C LEU A 134 5.58 -8.35 -7.92
N MET A 135 4.93 -8.34 -9.09
CA MET A 135 5.02 -9.41 -10.10
C MET A 135 6.47 -9.63 -10.56
N ASP A 136 7.15 -8.55 -10.97
CA ASP A 136 8.51 -8.61 -11.52
C ASP A 136 9.54 -9.13 -10.50
N ASN A 137 9.27 -8.97 -9.20
CA ASN A 137 10.17 -9.40 -8.13
C ASN A 137 9.76 -10.72 -7.45
N GLY A 138 8.73 -11.39 -7.98
CA GLY A 138 8.26 -12.70 -7.53
C GLY A 138 7.41 -12.67 -6.27
N TYR A 139 6.75 -11.54 -6.00
CA TYR A 139 5.77 -11.38 -4.94
C TYR A 139 4.36 -11.70 -5.48
N GLN A 140 3.74 -12.71 -4.89
CA GLN A 140 2.35 -13.06 -5.15
C GLN A 140 1.44 -12.23 -4.25
N ILE A 141 0.37 -11.69 -4.85
CA ILE A 141 -0.67 -10.97 -4.11
C ILE A 141 -1.59 -12.01 -3.48
N LEU A 142 -1.67 -12.00 -2.15
CA LEU A 142 -2.42 -12.96 -1.35
C LEU A 142 -3.77 -12.43 -0.89
N CYS A 143 -3.86 -11.12 -0.68
CA CYS A 143 -5.08 -10.45 -0.26
C CYS A 143 -5.10 -9.04 -0.84
N GLU A 144 -6.27 -8.61 -1.30
CA GLU A 144 -6.53 -7.23 -1.66
C GLU A 144 -7.85 -6.78 -1.07
N GLU A 145 -7.91 -5.54 -0.61
CA GLU A 145 -9.14 -4.96 -0.09
C GLU A 145 -9.31 -3.51 -0.54
N VAL A 146 -10.53 -3.14 -0.97
CA VAL A 146 -10.91 -1.75 -1.22
C VAL A 146 -11.79 -1.27 -0.08
N LEU A 147 -11.38 -0.19 0.55
CA LEU A 147 -12.11 0.46 1.63
C LEU A 147 -12.47 1.86 1.21
N ARG A 148 -13.65 2.31 1.64
CA ARG A 148 -14.04 3.72 1.50
C ARG A 148 -14.09 4.35 2.87
N GLU A 149 -13.23 5.34 3.09
CA GLU A 149 -13.24 6.13 4.32
C GLU A 149 -13.36 7.61 3.93
N ASN A 150 -14.43 8.26 4.39
CA ASN A 150 -14.85 9.59 3.97
C ASN A 150 -15.07 9.67 2.44
N ARG A 151 -14.26 10.50 1.75
CA ARG A 151 -14.33 10.75 0.30
C ARG A 151 -13.26 10.01 -0.50
N PHE A 152 -12.44 9.20 0.15
CA PHE A 152 -11.29 8.53 -0.44
C PHE A 152 -11.54 7.02 -0.49
N ASP A 153 -11.15 6.41 -1.61
CA ASP A 153 -11.14 4.96 -1.76
C ASP A 153 -9.67 4.53 -1.57
N TYR A 154 -9.42 3.65 -0.61
CA TYR A 154 -8.10 3.14 -0.25
C TYR A 154 -7.99 1.68 -0.67
N GLU A 155 -6.88 1.29 -1.26
CA GLU A 155 -6.57 -0.11 -1.51
C GLU A 155 -5.51 -0.60 -0.52
N ILE A 156 -5.69 -1.83 -0.05
CA ILE A 156 -4.71 -2.59 0.70
C ILE A 156 -4.31 -3.77 -0.20
N ILE A 157 -3.00 -3.96 -0.37
CA ILE A 157 -2.40 -5.04 -1.14
C ILE A 157 -1.46 -5.79 -0.19
N VAL A 158 -1.72 -7.07 0.01
CA VAL A 158 -0.88 -7.95 0.81
C VAL A 158 -0.18 -8.92 -0.12
N ALA A 159 1.13 -9.01 -0.02
CA ALA A 159 1.93 -9.87 -0.88
C ALA A 159 3.05 -10.58 -0.12
N GLU A 160 3.39 -11.78 -0.58
CA GLU A 160 4.51 -12.59 -0.08
C GLU A 160 5.31 -13.13 -1.27
N ARG A 161 6.59 -13.40 -1.05
CA ARG A 161 7.41 -13.97 -2.11
C ARG A 161 7.07 -15.43 -2.33
N ALA A 162 6.63 -15.77 -3.53
CA ALA A 162 6.24 -17.14 -3.90
C ALA A 162 6.98 -17.65 -5.15
N GLY A 163 7.83 -16.82 -5.75
CA GLY A 163 8.49 -17.11 -7.03
C GLY A 163 7.79 -16.41 -8.20
N PRO A 164 8.08 -16.80 -9.45
CA PRO A 164 7.50 -16.15 -10.62
C PRO A 164 5.96 -16.25 -10.65
N VAL A 165 5.30 -15.10 -10.80
CA VAL A 165 3.85 -14.99 -10.98
C VAL A 165 3.62 -14.11 -12.21
N MET A 166 2.53 -14.33 -12.93
CA MET A 166 2.15 -13.52 -14.09
C MET A 166 0.71 -13.05 -13.90
N TYR A 167 0.52 -11.74 -14.02
CA TYR A 167 -0.78 -11.08 -14.06
C TYR A 167 -0.98 -10.44 -15.44
N THR A 168 -2.21 -10.44 -15.90
CA THR A 168 -2.62 -9.71 -17.11
C THR A 168 -2.59 -8.19 -16.86
N ALA A 169 -2.61 -7.40 -17.94
CA ALA A 169 -2.66 -5.95 -17.83
C ALA A 169 -3.89 -5.45 -17.05
N GLU A 170 -5.02 -6.16 -17.18
CA GLU A 170 -6.26 -5.86 -16.45
C GLU A 170 -6.12 -6.20 -14.96
N GLU A 171 -5.55 -7.35 -14.63
CA GLU A 171 -5.29 -7.73 -13.23
C GLU A 171 -4.31 -6.76 -12.54
N LEU A 172 -3.29 -6.29 -13.25
CA LEU A 172 -2.40 -5.25 -12.75
C LEU A 172 -3.14 -3.92 -12.54
N TYR A 173 -4.06 -3.57 -13.43
CA TYR A 173 -4.83 -2.33 -13.35
C TYR A 173 -5.87 -2.35 -12.22
N PHE A 174 -6.63 -3.45 -12.10
CA PHE A 174 -7.76 -3.58 -11.20
C PHE A 174 -7.44 -4.23 -9.86
N GLY A 175 -6.45 -5.13 -9.84
CA GLY A 175 -6.18 -6.06 -8.74
C GLY A 175 -6.71 -7.46 -9.07
N PRO A 176 -5.84 -8.49 -9.15
CA PRO A 176 -6.25 -9.85 -9.53
C PRO A 176 -7.31 -10.42 -8.59
N LEU A 177 -7.20 -10.17 -7.29
CA LEU A 177 -8.16 -10.67 -6.30
C LEU A 177 -9.38 -9.76 -6.19
N GLN A 178 -9.22 -8.46 -6.48
CA GLN A 178 -10.34 -7.52 -6.51
C GLN A 178 -11.31 -7.80 -7.66
N MET A 179 -10.78 -8.13 -8.84
CA MET A 179 -11.59 -8.50 -10.01
C MET A 179 -12.46 -9.73 -9.76
N GLN A 180 -11.98 -10.65 -8.91
CA GLN A 180 -12.72 -11.84 -8.50
C GLN A 180 -13.75 -11.52 -7.40
N THR A 181 -13.33 -10.76 -6.39
CA THR A 181 -14.16 -10.45 -5.21
C THR A 181 -15.29 -9.47 -5.53
N ARG A 182 -15.03 -8.49 -6.41
CA ARG A 182 -16.01 -7.48 -6.88
C ARG A 182 -16.82 -6.84 -5.75
N SER A 183 -16.15 -6.42 -4.68
CA SER A 183 -16.84 -5.83 -3.52
C SER A 183 -17.63 -4.57 -3.91
N PRO A 184 -18.69 -4.19 -3.17
CA PRO A 184 -19.42 -2.96 -3.44
C PRO A 184 -18.53 -1.71 -3.45
N ALA A 185 -17.52 -1.65 -2.57
CA ALA A 185 -16.55 -0.55 -2.52
C ALA A 185 -15.69 -0.51 -3.80
N PHE A 186 -15.23 -1.66 -4.28
CA PHE A 186 -14.49 -1.78 -5.54
C PHE A 186 -15.31 -1.32 -6.74
N LEU A 187 -16.56 -1.80 -6.87
CA LEU A 187 -17.43 -1.40 -7.98
C LEU A 187 -17.73 0.11 -7.96
N LEU A 188 -17.99 0.68 -6.77
CA LEU A 188 -18.21 2.12 -6.62
C LEU A 188 -16.95 2.94 -6.97
N LYS A 189 -15.75 2.47 -6.61
CA LYS A 189 -14.47 3.07 -7.02
C LYS A 189 -14.40 3.14 -8.54
N TRP A 190 -14.61 2.01 -9.21
CA TRP A 190 -14.47 1.95 -10.67
C TRP A 190 -15.57 2.67 -11.44
N GLN A 191 -16.81 2.71 -10.95
CA GLN A 191 -17.85 3.57 -11.50
C GLN A 191 -17.45 5.06 -11.43
N ARG A 192 -16.82 5.49 -10.33
CA ARG A 192 -16.34 6.87 -10.17
C ARG A 192 -15.18 7.16 -11.12
N ILE A 193 -14.21 6.25 -11.23
CA ILE A 193 -13.07 6.38 -12.15
C ILE A 193 -13.56 6.42 -13.60
N LEU A 194 -14.52 5.58 -13.99
CA LEU A 194 -15.11 5.59 -15.33
C LEU A 194 -15.69 6.96 -15.68
N ARG A 195 -16.50 7.54 -14.78
CA ARG A 195 -17.06 8.90 -14.98
C ARG A 195 -15.96 9.95 -15.14
N GLN A 196 -14.87 9.84 -14.39
CA GLN A 196 -13.73 10.75 -14.52
C GLN A 196 -13.04 10.57 -15.87
N LYS A 197 -12.76 9.33 -16.29
CA LYS A 197 -12.13 9.02 -17.58
C LYS A 197 -12.99 9.49 -18.76
N GLN A 198 -14.30 9.27 -18.72
CA GLN A 198 -15.24 9.77 -19.73
C GLN A 198 -15.23 11.30 -19.82
N LYS A 199 -15.23 12.02 -18.69
CA LYS A 199 -15.08 13.49 -18.68
C LYS A 199 -13.75 13.92 -19.30
N THR A 200 -12.66 13.24 -18.97
CA THR A 200 -11.34 13.50 -19.55
C THR A 200 -11.34 13.31 -21.07
N LEU A 201 -11.97 12.23 -21.57
CA LEU A 201 -12.11 11.99 -23.02
C LEU A 201 -12.93 13.07 -23.72
N ILE A 202 -14.04 13.53 -23.11
CA ILE A 202 -14.84 14.64 -23.64
C ILE A 202 -14.02 15.94 -23.69
N HIS A 203 -13.20 16.20 -22.66
CA HIS A 203 -12.31 17.35 -22.66
C HIS A 203 -11.23 17.24 -23.74
N PHE A 204 -10.65 16.07 -23.95
CA PHE A 204 -9.70 15.82 -25.03
C PHE A 204 -10.31 16.05 -26.41
N ALA A 205 -11.54 15.57 -26.64
CA ALA A 205 -12.25 15.80 -27.91
C ALA A 205 -12.53 17.29 -28.19
N LYS A 206 -12.71 18.11 -27.14
CA LYS A 206 -12.93 19.56 -27.27
C LYS A 206 -11.63 20.35 -27.39
N ALA A 207 -10.53 19.86 -26.81
CA ALA A 207 -9.24 20.50 -26.88
C ALA A 207 -8.62 20.31 -28.28
N ARG A 208 -8.66 21.35 -29.11
CA ARG A 208 -8.04 21.39 -30.46
C ARG A 208 -6.49 21.32 -30.46
N GLN A 209 -5.86 21.00 -29.33
CA GLN A 209 -4.39 20.97 -29.18
C GLN A 209 -3.85 19.54 -29.29
N ALA A 210 -2.59 19.46 -29.78
CA ALA A 210 -1.80 18.24 -29.94
C ALA A 210 -1.56 17.53 -28.60
N LEU A 211 -2.57 16.83 -28.10
CA LEU A 211 -2.39 15.76 -27.14
C LEU A 211 -1.72 14.60 -27.88
N SER A 212 -0.77 13.92 -27.24
CA SER A 212 -0.22 12.70 -27.81
C SER A 212 -1.35 11.70 -28.01
N GLU A 213 -1.46 11.14 -29.21
CA GLU A 213 -2.48 10.14 -29.55
C GLU A 213 -2.43 8.97 -28.57
N ASP A 214 -1.22 8.59 -28.14
CA ASP A 214 -0.96 7.55 -27.13
C ASP A 214 -1.71 7.78 -25.81
N LYS A 215 -1.75 9.03 -25.32
CA LYS A 215 -2.42 9.34 -24.06
C LYS A 215 -3.93 9.27 -24.18
N VAL A 216 -4.47 9.62 -25.35
CA VAL A 216 -5.91 9.48 -25.61
C VAL A 216 -6.28 8.00 -25.71
N GLN A 217 -5.45 7.21 -26.40
CA GLN A 217 -5.65 5.77 -26.55
C GLN A 217 -5.57 5.04 -25.20
N ASP A 218 -4.61 5.37 -24.33
CA ASP A 218 -4.49 4.78 -22.99
C ASP A 218 -5.74 5.07 -22.14
N VAL A 219 -6.20 6.32 -22.10
CA VAL A 219 -7.41 6.69 -21.36
C VAL A 219 -8.65 6.01 -21.93
N ALA A 220 -8.75 5.86 -23.26
CA ALA A 220 -9.85 5.16 -23.91
C ALA A 220 -9.82 3.65 -23.65
N GLN A 221 -8.64 3.03 -23.64
CA GLN A 221 -8.46 1.62 -23.29
C GLN A 221 -8.88 1.36 -21.85
N GLN A 222 -8.39 2.16 -20.90
CA GLN A 222 -8.79 2.05 -19.50
C GLN A 222 -10.31 2.23 -19.32
N ALA A 223 -10.93 3.18 -20.03
CA ALA A 223 -12.39 3.37 -19.98
C ALA A 223 -13.16 2.14 -20.51
N ARG A 224 -12.66 1.48 -21.56
CA ARG A 224 -13.24 0.23 -22.09
C ARG A 224 -13.12 -0.89 -21.08
N TRP A 225 -11.93 -1.14 -20.54
CA TRP A 225 -11.71 -2.14 -19.49
C TRP A 225 -12.65 -1.95 -18.30
N ILE A 226 -12.82 -0.70 -17.83
CA ILE A 226 -13.72 -0.44 -16.70
C ILE A 226 -15.18 -0.69 -17.09
N THR A 227 -15.57 -0.37 -18.32
CA THR A 227 -16.93 -0.61 -18.80
C THR A 227 -17.23 -2.09 -18.87
N GLU A 228 -16.31 -2.89 -19.41
CA GLU A 228 -16.42 -4.35 -19.48
C GLU A 228 -16.46 -4.95 -18.07
N LEU A 229 -15.55 -4.53 -17.19
CA LEU A 229 -15.53 -4.94 -15.78
C LEU A 229 -16.88 -4.68 -15.10
N LEU A 230 -17.54 -3.54 -15.33
CA LEU A 230 -18.80 -3.17 -14.67
C LEU A 230 -20.05 -3.79 -15.31
N ALA A 231 -19.92 -4.38 -16.50
CA ALA A 231 -21.04 -5.02 -17.20
C ALA A 231 -21.26 -6.48 -16.79
N CYS A 232 -20.23 -7.14 -16.25
CA CYS A 232 -20.28 -8.49 -15.69
C CYS A 232 -20.88 -8.53 -14.28
#